data_AF-A0A7W0REU5-F1
#
_entry.id   AF-A0A7W0REU5-F1
#
_cell.length_a   1.000
_cell.length_b   1.000
_cell.length_c   1.000
_cell.angle_alpha   90.00
_cell.angle_beta   90.00
_cell.angle_gamma   90.00
#
_symmetry.space_group_name_H-M   'P 1'
#
loop_
_entity.id
_entity.type
_entity.pdbx_description
1 polymer ?
#
loop_
_entity_poly.entity_id
_entity_poly.type
_entity_poly.pdbx_seq_one_letter_code
_entity_poly.pdbx_strand_id
1 'polypeptide(L)'
;MELAVLGVLREGELHGYELRKRLQEVLGPGAKVSFGSLYPALGRLATEGAVREVEPPPDSGVPPETEGPSTPMTGSFTGEVAAFRAAHASKRRPRRGSRNKKVFGITAAGETRLAEMVAEPRVDDRSFSLKMAFCRWCDRETRLGLFERRRSTLLERLSESRGAMGRPRSRLDHYARALLEHDTESTERSIAWLDRLITAERSGTADVVAAPAPIATIPTMTTTNESKGQAE
;
A
#
# COMPACT_ATOMS: atom_id res chain seq x y z
N MET A 1 -1.61 10.08 -2.86
CA MET A 1 -2.15 9.02 -3.73
C MET A 1 -1.24 8.81 -4.94
N GLU A 2 -0.85 9.88 -5.62
CA GLU A 2 0.00 9.84 -6.82
C GLU A 2 1.32 9.10 -6.62
N LEU A 3 2.06 9.36 -5.52
CA LEU A 3 3.27 8.60 -5.17
C LEU A 3 3.04 7.09 -5.16
N ALA A 4 1.93 6.63 -4.56
CA ALA A 4 1.60 5.21 -4.49
C ALA A 4 1.27 4.64 -5.88
N VAL A 5 0.53 5.40 -6.69
CA VAL A 5 0.16 5.00 -8.06
C VAL A 5 1.40 4.85 -8.94
N LEU A 6 2.26 5.88 -8.98
CA LEU A 6 3.50 5.85 -9.76
C LEU A 6 4.43 4.74 -9.27
N GLY A 7 4.59 4.60 -7.95
CA GLY A 7 5.43 3.57 -7.38
C GLY A 7 4.97 2.14 -7.73
N VAL A 8 3.66 1.87 -7.71
CA VAL A 8 3.12 0.57 -8.13
C VAL A 8 3.26 0.36 -9.65
N LEU A 9 3.01 1.38 -10.47
CA LEU A 9 3.16 1.28 -11.93
C LEU A 9 4.63 1.15 -12.38
N ARG A 10 5.58 1.47 -11.51
CA ARG A 10 7.00 1.19 -11.76
C ARG A 10 7.38 -0.28 -11.59
N GLU A 11 6.57 -1.08 -10.89
CA GLU A 11 6.77 -2.54 -10.83
C GLU A 11 6.31 -3.24 -12.12
N GLY A 12 5.36 -2.65 -12.84
CA GLY A 12 4.83 -3.19 -14.09
C GLY A 12 3.56 -2.50 -14.54
N GLU A 13 3.20 -2.72 -15.80
CA GLU A 13 1.95 -2.24 -16.35
C GLU A 13 0.78 -3.04 -15.78
N LEU A 14 -0.28 -2.36 -15.33
CA LEU A 14 -1.37 -3.00 -14.58
C LEU A 14 -2.74 -2.52 -15.05
N HIS A 15 -3.71 -3.43 -15.00
CA HIS A 15 -5.11 -3.03 -15.14
C HIS A 15 -5.58 -2.22 -13.93
N GLY A 16 -6.58 -1.35 -14.12
CA GLY A 16 -7.11 -0.51 -13.04
C GLY A 16 -7.59 -1.28 -11.78
N TYR A 17 -8.06 -2.53 -11.94
CA TYR A 17 -8.43 -3.39 -10.81
C TYR A 17 -7.20 -3.95 -10.07
N GLU A 18 -6.20 -4.42 -10.81
CA GLU A 18 -4.95 -4.94 -10.25
C GLU A 18 -4.16 -3.84 -9.56
N LEU A 19 -4.11 -2.66 -10.17
CA LEU A 19 -3.52 -1.46 -9.59
C LEU A 19 -4.19 -1.12 -8.25
N ARG A 20 -5.52 -1.18 -8.16
CA ARG A 20 -6.24 -0.98 -6.89
C ARG A 20 -5.83 -2.02 -5.84
N LYS A 21 -5.78 -3.30 -6.22
CA LYS A 21 -5.41 -4.39 -5.31
C LYS A 21 -3.99 -4.20 -4.78
N ARG A 22 -3.04 -3.90 -5.66
CA ARG A 22 -1.64 -3.72 -5.29
C ARG A 22 -1.40 -2.44 -4.47
N LEU A 23 -2.15 -1.36 -4.75
CA LEU A 23 -2.18 -0.18 -3.90
C LEU A 23 -2.68 -0.47 -2.48
N GLN A 24 -3.68 -1.34 -2.34
CA GLN A 24 -4.20 -1.75 -1.03
C GLN A 24 -3.15 -2.56 -0.24
N GLU A 25 -2.39 -3.42 -0.92
CA GLU A 25 -1.29 -4.19 -0.32
C GLU A 25 -0.15 -3.27 0.15
N VAL A 26 0.29 -2.33 -0.69
CA VAL A 26 1.40 -1.40 -0.38
C VAL A 26 1.02 -0.40 0.73
N LEU A 27 -0.20 0.12 0.72
CA LEU A 27 -0.65 1.09 1.71
C LEU A 27 -1.09 0.45 3.05
N GLY A 28 -1.23 -0.87 3.07
CA GLY A 28 -1.55 -1.67 4.25
C GLY A 28 -3.05 -1.79 4.59
N PRO A 29 -3.40 -2.62 5.57
CA PRO A 29 -4.79 -3.03 5.87
C PRO A 29 -5.74 -1.90 6.27
N GLY A 30 -5.22 -0.77 6.75
CA GLY A 30 -6.02 0.40 7.15
C GLY A 30 -6.32 1.39 6.02
N ALA A 31 -5.68 1.26 4.86
CA ALA A 31 -5.90 2.19 3.77
C ALA A 31 -7.25 1.92 3.09
N LYS A 32 -8.08 2.95 2.85
CA LYS A 32 -9.30 2.81 2.05
C LYS A 32 -9.02 3.23 0.61
N VAL A 33 -8.53 2.31 -0.23
CA VAL A 33 -8.31 2.57 -1.66
C VAL A 33 -9.61 2.30 -2.42
N SER A 34 -10.22 3.36 -2.97
CA SER A 34 -11.45 3.28 -3.76
C SER A 34 -11.20 3.66 -5.21
N PHE A 35 -12.04 3.17 -6.12
CA PHE A 35 -12.00 3.60 -7.53
C PHE A 35 -12.29 5.10 -7.67
N GLY A 36 -13.06 5.69 -6.74
CA GLY A 36 -13.36 7.11 -6.71
C GLY A 36 -12.15 8.00 -6.43
N SER A 37 -11.09 7.49 -5.81
CA SER A 37 -9.82 8.22 -5.65
C SER A 37 -8.74 7.79 -6.64
N LEU A 38 -8.79 6.55 -7.13
CA LEU A 38 -7.82 6.01 -8.09
C LEU A 38 -7.95 6.65 -9.48
N TYR A 39 -9.13 6.63 -10.09
CA TYR A 39 -9.29 7.12 -11.46
C TYR A 39 -9.04 8.62 -11.62
N PRO A 40 -9.46 9.49 -10.68
CA PRO A 40 -9.08 10.90 -10.75
C PRO A 40 -7.57 11.12 -10.62
N ALA A 41 -6.87 10.34 -9.81
CA ALA A 41 -5.41 10.41 -9.71
C ALA A 41 -4.74 9.97 -11.02
N LEU A 42 -5.20 8.87 -11.62
CA LEU A 42 -4.73 8.43 -12.95
C LEU A 42 -4.98 9.48 -14.03
N GLY A 43 -6.14 10.15 -14.01
CA GLY A 43 -6.47 11.21 -14.95
C GLY A 43 -5.52 12.41 -14.86
N ARG A 44 -5.18 12.84 -13.63
CA ARG A 44 -4.18 13.90 -13.41
C ARG A 44 -2.80 13.48 -13.89
N LEU A 45 -2.34 12.29 -13.49
CA LEU A 45 -1.04 11.78 -13.90
C LEU A 45 -0.93 11.56 -15.41
N ALA A 46 -2.02 11.19 -16.08
CA ALA A 46 -2.06 11.08 -17.54
C ALA A 46 -1.98 12.46 -18.22
N THR A 47 -2.64 13.47 -17.66
CA THR A 47 -2.58 14.86 -18.17
C THR A 47 -1.19 15.47 -18.00
N GLU A 48 -0.51 15.14 -16.91
CA GLU A 48 0.88 15.51 -16.63
C GLU A 48 1.89 14.71 -17.46
N GLY A 49 1.43 13.73 -18.24
CA GLY A 49 2.29 12.85 -19.04
C GLY A 49 3.08 11.84 -18.20
N ALA A 50 2.79 11.70 -16.90
CA ALA A 50 3.46 10.79 -15.97
C ALA A 50 2.98 9.33 -16.08
N VAL A 51 1.77 9.10 -16.59
CA VAL A 51 1.19 7.77 -16.82
C VAL A 51 0.66 7.68 -18.25
N ARG A 52 0.90 6.56 -18.92
CA ARG A 52 0.29 6.23 -20.21
C ARG A 52 -0.83 5.22 -20.03
N GLU A 53 -1.86 5.36 -20.84
CA GLU A 53 -2.90 4.35 -20.99
C GLU A 53 -2.58 3.49 -22.21
N VAL A 54 -2.49 2.19 -21.99
CA VAL A 54 -2.25 1.17 -23.01
C VAL A 54 -3.58 0.47 -23.26
N GLU A 55 -4.06 0.50 -24.51
CA GLU A 55 -5.13 -0.41 -24.91
C GLU A 55 -4.57 -1.84 -24.86
N PRO A 56 -5.25 -2.79 -24.19
CA PRO A 56 -4.76 -4.15 -24.14
C PRO A 56 -4.63 -4.68 -25.57
N PRO A 57 -3.58 -5.49 -25.87
CA PRO A 57 -3.43 -6.09 -27.18
C PRO A 57 -4.73 -6.82 -27.54
N PRO A 58 -5.19 -6.77 -28.81
CA PRO A 58 -6.51 -7.25 -29.22
C PRO A 58 -6.74 -8.76 -29.03
N ASP A 59 -5.79 -9.49 -28.45
CA ASP A 59 -5.79 -10.94 -28.32
C ASP A 59 -5.48 -11.47 -26.90
N SER A 60 -5.51 -10.62 -25.85
CA SER A 60 -5.57 -11.13 -24.47
C SER A 60 -7.01 -11.59 -24.15
N GLY A 61 -7.47 -12.59 -24.90
CA GLY A 61 -8.76 -13.27 -24.75
C GLY A 61 -8.78 -14.20 -23.55
N VAL A 62 -8.27 -13.80 -22.38
CA VAL A 62 -8.55 -14.52 -21.14
C VAL A 62 -10.00 -14.21 -20.77
N PRO A 63 -10.93 -15.16 -20.88
CA PRO A 63 -12.29 -14.95 -20.41
C PRO A 63 -12.22 -14.70 -18.90
N PRO A 64 -13.08 -13.85 -18.32
CA PRO A 64 -13.27 -13.91 -16.89
C PRO A 64 -13.76 -15.32 -16.57
N GLU A 65 -12.98 -16.10 -15.82
CA GLU A 65 -13.49 -17.25 -15.06
C GLU A 65 -14.41 -16.69 -13.97
N THR A 66 -15.59 -16.25 -14.40
CA THR A 66 -16.75 -16.06 -13.54
C THR A 66 -17.46 -17.40 -13.46
N GLU A 67 -17.30 -18.08 -12.34
CA GLU A 67 -18.23 -19.12 -11.93
C GLU A 67 -19.65 -18.52 -11.83
N GLY A 68 -20.57 -19.07 -12.65
CA GLY A 68 -22.02 -19.05 -12.46
C GLY A 68 -22.87 -18.27 -13.50
N PRO A 69 -24.15 -18.63 -13.70
CA PRO A 69 -24.76 -19.96 -13.81
C PRO A 69 -24.96 -20.36 -15.28
N SER A 70 -24.82 -21.64 -15.58
CA SER A 70 -25.17 -22.22 -16.88
C SER A 70 -26.66 -21.99 -17.17
N THR A 71 -27.00 -21.16 -18.16
CA THR A 71 -28.32 -21.23 -18.78
C THR A 71 -28.46 -22.59 -19.48
N PRO A 72 -29.46 -23.41 -19.15
CA PRO A 72 -29.65 -24.68 -19.84
C PRO A 72 -29.98 -24.42 -21.31
N MET A 73 -29.33 -25.16 -22.21
CA MET A 73 -29.73 -25.28 -23.61
C MET A 73 -31.06 -26.03 -23.68
N THR A 74 -32.17 -25.29 -23.63
CA THR A 74 -33.49 -25.82 -23.94
C THR A 74 -33.67 -25.72 -25.45
N GLY A 75 -33.44 -26.83 -26.18
CA GLY A 75 -33.36 -26.92 -27.64
C GLY A 75 -34.58 -26.42 -28.42
N SER A 76 -34.75 -25.10 -28.49
CA SER A 76 -35.82 -24.39 -29.20
C SER A 76 -35.21 -23.50 -30.29
N PHE A 77 -35.45 -23.88 -31.54
CA PHE A 77 -34.88 -23.25 -32.75
C PHE A 77 -35.30 -21.77 -32.92
N THR A 78 -36.43 -21.35 -32.32
CA THR A 78 -36.89 -19.96 -32.31
C THR A 78 -36.18 -19.08 -31.26
N GLY A 79 -35.65 -19.67 -30.18
CA GLY A 79 -34.87 -18.95 -29.17
C GLY A 79 -33.43 -18.66 -29.61
N GLU A 80 -32.82 -19.58 -30.35
CA GLU A 80 -31.41 -19.48 -30.78
C GLU A 80 -31.18 -18.36 -31.81
N VAL A 81 -32.13 -18.11 -32.72
CA VAL A 81 -32.03 -17.02 -33.71
C VAL A 81 -32.19 -15.63 -33.05
N ALA A 82 -32.97 -15.53 -31.97
CA ALA A 82 -33.11 -14.30 -31.19
C ALA A 82 -31.83 -13.98 -30.40
N ALA A 83 -31.18 -15.00 -29.82
CA ALA A 83 -29.88 -14.86 -29.15
C ALA A 83 -28.76 -14.46 -30.14
N PHE A 84 -28.74 -15.06 -31.33
CA PHE A 84 -27.75 -14.75 -32.37
C PHE A 84 -27.89 -13.31 -32.93
N ARG A 85 -29.13 -12.83 -33.11
CA ARG A 85 -29.39 -11.44 -33.54
C ARG A 85 -29.11 -10.41 -32.44
N ALA A 86 -29.37 -10.74 -31.18
CA ALA A 86 -29.02 -9.89 -30.04
C ALA A 86 -27.49 -9.73 -29.88
N ALA A 87 -26.72 -10.78 -30.19
CA ALA A 87 -25.26 -10.75 -30.19
C ALA A 87 -24.67 -9.87 -31.32
N HIS A 88 -25.32 -9.82 -32.49
CA HIS A 88 -24.86 -8.99 -33.61
C HIS A 88 -25.37 -7.53 -33.59
N ALA A 89 -26.51 -7.25 -32.93
CA ALA A 89 -27.07 -5.90 -32.82
C ALA A 89 -26.35 -5.01 -31.79
N SER A 90 -25.52 -5.57 -30.90
CA SER A 90 -24.84 -4.80 -29.84
C SER A 90 -23.58 -4.04 -30.31
N LYS A 91 -23.34 -3.92 -31.63
CA LYS A 91 -22.05 -3.47 -32.16
C LYS A 91 -21.70 -1.99 -31.96
N ARG A 92 -22.56 -1.13 -31.38
CA ARG A 92 -22.24 0.31 -31.22
C ARG A 92 -22.84 1.00 -29.98
N ARG A 93 -22.67 0.41 -28.79
CA ARG A 93 -22.72 1.21 -27.54
C ARG A 93 -21.58 0.78 -26.62
N PRO A 94 -20.68 1.69 -26.20
CA PRO A 94 -19.64 1.32 -25.26
C PRO A 94 -20.35 0.93 -23.97
N ARG A 95 -20.33 -0.36 -23.64
CA ARG A 95 -20.82 -0.86 -22.35
C ARG A 95 -19.99 -0.15 -21.27
N ARG A 96 -20.63 0.18 -20.16
CA ARG A 96 -20.06 0.75 -18.91
C ARG A 96 -19.01 -0.18 -18.24
N GLY A 97 -18.39 -1.09 -18.98
CA GLY A 97 -17.34 -2.03 -18.60
C GLY A 97 -16.06 -1.96 -19.45
N SER A 98 -15.95 -1.05 -20.44
CA SER A 98 -14.69 -0.83 -21.17
C SER A 98 -13.60 -0.13 -20.33
N ARG A 99 -14.00 0.66 -19.31
CA ARG A 99 -13.05 1.31 -18.38
C ARG A 99 -12.21 0.33 -17.57
N ASN A 100 -12.67 -0.91 -17.40
CA ASN A 100 -11.95 -1.94 -16.64
C ASN A 100 -10.89 -2.69 -17.48
N LYS A 101 -10.74 -2.36 -18.76
CA LYS A 101 -9.75 -3.00 -19.65
C LYS A 101 -8.49 -2.19 -19.86
N LYS A 102 -8.48 -0.93 -19.42
CA LYS A 102 -7.35 -0.02 -19.60
C LYS A 102 -6.16 -0.52 -18.79
N VAL A 103 -5.05 -0.78 -19.46
CA VAL A 103 -3.75 -1.03 -18.83
C VAL A 103 -3.09 0.31 -18.63
N PHE A 104 -2.47 0.53 -17.48
CA PHE A 104 -1.73 1.74 -17.17
C PHE A 104 -0.25 1.40 -17.04
N GLY A 105 0.61 2.26 -17.57
CA GLY A 105 2.07 2.17 -17.42
C GLY A 105 2.67 3.50 -17.01
N ILE A 106 3.77 3.48 -16.28
CA ILE A 106 4.54 4.69 -15.98
C ILE A 106 5.32 5.14 -17.21
N THR A 107 5.50 6.45 -17.39
CA THR A 107 6.35 7.03 -18.45
C THR A 107 7.71 7.46 -17.87
N ALA A 108 8.67 7.83 -18.73
CA ALA A 108 9.94 8.43 -18.28
C ALA A 108 9.71 9.70 -17.43
N ALA A 109 8.75 10.55 -17.82
CA ALA A 109 8.37 11.71 -17.01
C ALA A 109 7.78 11.31 -15.66
N GLY A 110 7.01 10.21 -15.62
CA GLY A 110 6.48 9.63 -14.39
C GLY A 110 7.56 9.08 -13.46
N GLU A 111 8.61 8.46 -14.01
CA GLU A 111 9.75 8.00 -13.23
C GLU A 111 10.52 9.15 -12.59
N THR A 112 10.79 10.23 -13.34
CA THR A 112 11.38 11.45 -12.79
C THR A 112 10.49 12.03 -11.70
N ARG A 113 9.17 12.11 -11.95
CA ARG A 113 8.21 12.64 -10.98
C ARG A 113 8.14 11.79 -9.71
N LEU A 114 8.22 10.47 -9.84
CA LEU A 114 8.30 9.54 -8.71
C LEU A 114 9.56 9.80 -7.88
N ALA A 115 10.71 9.94 -8.53
CA ALA A 115 11.98 10.22 -7.86
C ALA A 115 11.92 11.55 -7.09
N GLU A 116 11.39 12.61 -7.70
CA GLU A 116 11.16 13.90 -7.03
C GLU A 116 10.25 13.77 -5.79
N MET A 117 9.13 13.07 -5.92
CA MET A 117 8.21 12.88 -4.80
C MET A 117 8.84 12.10 -3.64
N VAL A 118 9.74 11.15 -3.91
CA VAL A 118 10.48 10.44 -2.87
C VAL A 118 11.53 11.35 -2.23
N ALA A 119 12.24 12.14 -3.04
CA ALA A 119 13.26 13.08 -2.58
C ALA A 119 12.70 14.25 -1.75
N GLU A 120 11.41 14.61 -1.94
CA GLU A 120 10.73 15.68 -1.22
C GLU A 120 10.99 15.65 0.30
N PRO A 121 11.43 16.77 0.93
CA PRO A 121 11.82 16.80 2.33
C PRO A 121 10.69 16.56 3.33
N ARG A 122 9.43 16.84 2.98
CA ARG A 122 8.30 16.63 3.90
C ARG A 122 8.06 15.14 4.14
N VAL A 123 8.08 14.74 5.42
CA VAL A 123 7.92 13.34 5.85
C VAL A 123 7.10 13.27 7.14
N ASP A 124 5.86 12.82 7.02
CA ASP A 124 5.06 12.31 8.14
C ASP A 124 5.16 10.79 8.20
N ASP A 125 4.61 10.16 9.24
CA ASP A 125 4.70 8.71 9.48
C ASP A 125 4.16 7.88 8.30
N ARG A 126 3.06 8.34 7.70
CA ARG A 126 2.39 7.65 6.58
C ARG A 126 3.14 7.87 5.28
N SER A 127 3.56 9.10 4.99
CA SER A 127 4.34 9.41 3.79
C SER A 127 5.74 8.80 3.85
N PHE A 128 6.35 8.69 5.03
CA PHE A 128 7.60 7.96 5.24
C PHE A 128 7.48 6.49 4.86
N SER A 129 6.49 5.80 5.42
CA SER A 129 6.25 4.36 5.16
C SER A 129 6.01 4.10 3.67
N LEU A 130 5.30 5.01 3.00
CA LEU A 130 5.07 4.93 1.57
C LEU A 130 6.36 5.17 0.76
N LYS A 131 7.16 6.18 1.11
CA LYS A 131 8.46 6.44 0.47
C LYS A 131 9.42 5.26 0.66
N MET A 132 9.44 4.65 1.85
CA MET A 132 10.21 3.44 2.16
C MET A 132 9.90 2.28 1.21
N ALA A 133 8.62 2.05 0.90
CA ALA A 133 8.21 0.98 -0.02
C ALA A 133 8.82 1.12 -1.42
N PHE A 134 9.18 2.35 -1.82
CA PHE A 134 9.75 2.67 -3.12
C PHE A 134 11.25 3.07 -3.08
N CYS A 135 11.90 2.99 -1.92
CA CYS A 135 13.32 3.34 -1.79
C CYS A 135 14.26 2.43 -2.58
N ARG A 136 13.83 1.19 -2.91
CA ARG A 136 14.63 0.25 -3.71
C ARG A 136 15.00 0.79 -5.10
N TRP A 137 14.25 1.77 -5.61
CA TRP A 137 14.49 2.36 -6.91
C TRP A 137 15.12 3.77 -6.87
N CYS A 138 15.47 4.24 -5.68
CA CYS A 138 16.23 5.47 -5.50
C CYS A 138 17.73 5.17 -5.51
N ASP A 139 18.56 6.17 -5.75
CA ASP A 139 19.99 6.05 -5.48
C ASP A 139 20.26 6.04 -3.94
N ARG A 140 21.49 5.70 -3.56
CA ARG A 140 21.91 5.60 -2.15
C ARG A 140 21.79 6.94 -1.42
N GLU A 141 22.13 8.05 -2.05
CA GLU A 141 22.11 9.38 -1.44
C GLU A 141 20.67 9.79 -1.11
N THR A 142 19.74 9.55 -2.04
CA THR A 142 18.30 9.77 -1.84
C THR A 142 17.76 8.91 -0.69
N ARG A 143 18.14 7.62 -0.60
CA ARG A 143 17.74 6.75 0.52
C ARG A 143 18.27 7.26 1.87
N LEU A 144 19.57 7.56 1.95
CA LEU A 144 20.19 8.08 3.17
C LEU A 144 19.55 9.39 3.61
N GLY A 145 19.37 10.33 2.67
CA GLY A 145 18.73 11.60 2.96
C GLY A 145 17.31 11.44 3.50
N LEU A 146 16.52 10.48 3.01
CA LEU A 146 15.19 10.18 3.55
C LEU A 146 15.27 9.71 5.01
N PHE A 147 16.18 8.78 5.32
CA PHE A 147 16.32 8.20 6.66
C PHE A 147 16.82 9.25 7.66
N GLU A 148 17.81 10.05 7.26
CA GLU A 148 18.39 11.11 8.08
C GLU A 148 17.37 12.21 8.40
N ARG A 149 16.60 12.67 7.40
CA ARG A 149 15.52 13.65 7.64
C ARG A 149 14.48 13.11 8.62
N ARG A 150 14.02 11.87 8.42
CA ARG A 150 13.05 11.24 9.32
C ARG A 150 13.58 11.12 10.74
N ARG A 151 14.86 10.73 10.88
CA ARG A 151 15.54 10.64 12.16
C ARG A 151 15.60 12.00 12.87
N SER A 152 15.96 13.07 12.16
CA SER A 152 16.00 14.42 12.72
C SER A 152 14.63 14.85 13.26
N THR A 153 13.55 14.65 12.49
CA THR A 153 12.18 14.96 12.95
C THR A 153 11.79 14.16 14.20
N LEU A 154 12.16 12.88 14.28
CA LEU A 154 11.87 12.07 15.46
C LEU A 154 12.70 12.50 16.68
N LEU A 155 13.94 12.93 16.50
CA LEU A 155 14.78 13.48 17.57
C LEU A 155 14.21 14.79 18.12
N GLU A 156 13.74 15.67 17.24
CA GLU A 156 13.04 16.90 17.62
C GLU A 156 11.80 16.56 18.46
N ARG A 157 10.91 15.69 17.95
CA ARG A 157 9.72 15.22 18.67
C ARG A 157 10.05 14.56 20.01
N LEU A 158 11.12 13.78 20.08
CA LEU A 158 11.58 13.13 21.31
C LEU A 158 12.04 14.16 22.34
N SER A 159 12.79 15.18 21.90
CA SER A 159 13.26 16.26 22.77
C SER A 159 12.10 17.06 23.36
N GLU A 160 11.07 17.34 22.55
CA GLU A 160 9.84 18.01 22.99
C GLU A 160 9.06 17.16 24.01
N SER A 161 8.88 15.87 23.73
CA SER A 161 8.16 14.95 24.63
C SER A 161 8.84 14.83 26.00
N ARG A 162 10.15 14.62 26.02
CA ARG A 162 10.93 14.51 27.26
C ARG A 162 10.92 15.82 28.05
N GLY A 163 10.99 16.97 27.37
CA GLY A 163 10.87 18.29 28.00
C GLY A 163 9.50 18.52 28.65
N ALA A 164 8.42 18.03 28.03
CA ALA A 164 7.08 18.11 28.59
C ALA A 164 6.90 17.24 29.85
N MET A 165 7.49 16.04 29.87
CA MET A 165 7.45 15.13 31.02
C MET A 165 8.26 15.65 32.22
N GLY A 166 9.40 16.32 31.98
CA GLY A 166 10.27 16.84 33.04
C GLY A 166 9.74 18.07 33.79
N ARG A 167 8.57 18.63 33.41
CA ARG A 167 8.07 19.87 33.99
C ARG A 167 7.39 19.62 35.36
N PRO A 168 7.85 20.24 36.47
CA PRO A 168 7.36 19.97 37.83
C PRO A 168 5.87 20.23 38.08
N ARG A 169 5.20 20.96 37.18
CA ARG A 169 3.77 21.30 37.24
C ARG A 169 2.88 20.41 36.36
N SER A 170 3.42 19.34 35.78
CA SER A 170 2.65 18.38 34.99
C SER A 170 1.62 17.66 35.86
N ARG A 171 0.39 18.20 35.91
CA ARG A 171 -0.78 17.62 36.61
C ARG A 171 -1.41 16.46 35.84
N LEU A 172 -0.62 15.73 35.07
CA LEU A 172 -1.12 14.57 34.33
C LEU A 172 -1.48 13.47 35.31
N ASP A 173 -2.65 12.89 35.11
CA ASP A 173 -3.03 11.66 35.80
C ASP A 173 -2.13 10.49 35.36
N HIS A 174 -2.31 9.36 36.03
CA HIS A 174 -1.54 8.15 35.78
C HIS A 174 -1.63 7.68 34.32
N TYR A 175 -2.83 7.69 33.73
CA TYR A 175 -3.05 7.15 32.38
C TYR A 175 -2.51 8.07 31.29
N ALA A 176 -2.68 9.38 31.45
CA ALA A 176 -2.10 10.37 30.56
C ALA A 176 -0.57 10.30 30.58
N ARG A 177 0.05 10.07 31.75
CA ARG A 177 1.51 9.84 31.85
C ARG A 177 1.92 8.57 31.10
N ALA A 178 1.23 7.46 31.32
CA ALA A 178 1.53 6.19 30.65
C ALA A 178 1.43 6.30 29.12
N LEU A 179 0.48 7.08 28.60
CA LEU A 179 0.35 7.31 27.16
C LEU A 179 1.55 8.10 26.59
N LEU A 180 1.99 9.15 27.28
CA LEU A 180 3.17 9.93 26.86
C LEU A 180 4.46 9.10 26.91
N GLU A 181 4.61 8.26 27.93
CA GLU A 181 5.74 7.35 28.06
C GLU A 181 5.77 6.36 26.90
N HIS A 182 4.64 5.71 26.60
CA HIS A 182 4.50 4.81 25.45
C HIS A 182 4.86 5.49 24.11
N ASP A 183 4.39 6.72 23.89
CA ASP A 183 4.70 7.46 22.66
C ASP A 183 6.19 7.84 22.58
N THR A 184 6.80 8.14 23.72
CA THR A 184 8.25 8.40 23.85
C THR A 184 9.05 7.15 23.50
N GLU A 185 8.73 6.01 24.12
CA GLU A 185 9.36 4.72 23.83
C GLU A 185 9.20 4.30 22.37
N SER A 186 8.03 4.55 21.77
CA SER A 186 7.76 4.29 20.35
C SER A 186 8.66 5.13 19.44
N THR A 187 8.86 6.39 19.79
CA THR A 187 9.76 7.32 19.09
C THR A 187 11.21 6.86 19.21
N GLU A 188 11.66 6.46 20.40
CA GLU A 188 13.01 5.94 20.65
C GLU A 188 13.29 4.66 19.85
N ARG A 189 12.36 3.71 19.86
CA ARG A 189 12.45 2.47 19.06
C ARG A 189 12.55 2.77 17.58
N SER A 190 11.79 3.76 17.10
CA SER A 190 11.83 4.19 15.70
C SER A 190 13.17 4.82 15.32
N ILE A 191 13.76 5.65 16.19
CA ILE A 191 15.11 6.23 15.99
C ILE A 191 16.17 5.14 15.95
N ALA A 192 16.15 4.21 16.91
CA ALA A 192 17.12 3.11 16.95
C ALA A 192 17.03 2.21 15.70
N TRP A 193 15.83 1.99 15.17
CA TRP A 193 15.63 1.28 13.91
C TRP A 193 16.21 2.05 12.72
N LEU A 194 15.99 3.37 12.63
CA LEU A 194 16.58 4.21 11.60
C LEU A 194 18.11 4.24 11.66
N ASP A 195 18.69 4.28 12.86
CA ASP A 195 20.15 4.27 13.05
C ASP A 195 20.78 2.98 12.49
N ARG A 196 20.14 1.83 12.74
CA ARG A 196 20.57 0.55 12.14
C ARG A 196 20.45 0.57 10.63
N LEU A 197 19.33 1.10 10.11
CA LEU A 197 19.08 1.19 8.67
C LEU A 197 20.10 2.10 7.95
N ILE A 198 20.39 3.27 8.52
CA ILE A 198 21.41 4.21 7.99
C ILE A 198 22.79 3.55 7.99
N THR A 199 23.14 2.85 9.07
CA THR A 199 24.43 2.14 9.17
C THR A 199 24.55 1.03 8.12
N ALA A 200 23.49 0.24 7.91
CA ALA A 200 23.45 -0.80 6.89
C ALA A 200 23.58 -0.22 5.47
N GLU A 201 22.88 0.88 5.19
CA GLU A 201 22.91 1.55 3.89
C GLU A 201 24.30 2.16 3.60
N ARG A 202 24.95 2.78 4.59
CA ARG A 202 26.32 3.33 4.46
C ARG A 202 27.38 2.25 4.24
N SER A 203 27.25 1.12 4.92
CA SER A 203 28.16 -0.02 4.76
C SER A 203 27.97 -0.78 3.45
N GLY A 204 26.90 -0.49 2.69
CA GLY A 204 26.55 -1.22 1.46
C GLY A 204 25.94 -2.59 1.72
N THR A 205 25.67 -2.92 2.98
CA THR A 205 25.06 -4.18 3.43
C THR A 205 23.53 -4.06 3.39
N ALA A 206 22.97 -3.67 2.25
CA ALA A 206 21.51 -3.49 2.10
C ALA A 206 20.72 -4.82 2.12
N ASP A 207 21.41 -5.97 2.18
CA ASP A 207 20.81 -7.31 2.13
C ASP A 207 20.70 -8.01 3.51
N VAL A 208 21.00 -7.33 4.62
CA VAL A 208 20.87 -7.92 5.97
C VAL A 208 20.22 -6.94 6.93
N VAL A 209 18.90 -6.81 6.85
CA VAL A 209 18.11 -6.42 8.03
C VAL A 209 17.38 -7.67 8.51
N ALA A 210 18.17 -8.59 9.08
CA ALA A 210 17.65 -9.67 9.90
C ALA A 210 16.78 -9.08 11.02
N ALA A 211 15.63 -9.72 11.20
CA ALA A 211 14.57 -9.36 12.13
C ALA A 211 15.09 -8.97 13.54
N PRO A 212 14.38 -8.09 14.28
CA PRO A 212 14.58 -8.04 15.71
C PRO A 212 14.32 -9.44 16.30
N ALA A 213 15.10 -9.82 17.32
CA ALA A 213 14.95 -11.07 18.05
C ALA A 213 13.47 -11.36 18.37
N PRO A 214 13.02 -12.63 18.31
CA PRO A 214 11.62 -12.97 18.50
C PRO A 214 11.12 -12.38 19.82
N ILE A 215 10.06 -11.57 19.73
CA ILE A 215 9.28 -11.17 20.90
C ILE A 215 8.83 -12.47 21.55
N ALA A 216 9.24 -12.69 22.80
CA ALA A 216 8.87 -13.86 23.57
C ALA A 216 7.37 -14.13 23.40
N THR A 217 7.06 -15.30 22.86
CA THR A 217 5.69 -15.77 22.66
C THR A 217 4.96 -15.67 24.00
N ILE A 218 3.90 -14.86 24.05
CA ILE A 218 2.98 -14.83 25.19
C ILE A 218 2.45 -16.26 25.33
N PRO A 219 2.68 -16.96 26.47
CA PRO A 219 2.14 -18.30 26.63
C PRO A 219 0.62 -18.21 26.59
N THR A 220 0.03 -18.84 25.58
CA THR A 220 -1.41 -19.07 25.49
C THR A 220 -1.81 -19.84 26.74
N MET A 221 -2.51 -19.20 27.67
CA MET A 221 -3.17 -19.91 28.75
C MET A 221 -4.23 -20.82 28.12
N THR A 222 -3.91 -22.11 28.03
CA THR A 222 -4.89 -23.15 27.72
C THR A 222 -5.87 -23.21 28.89
N THR A 223 -7.06 -22.65 28.69
CA THR A 223 -8.22 -22.92 29.53
C THR A 223 -8.47 -24.43 29.53
N THR A 224 -8.00 -25.12 30.57
CA THR A 224 -8.41 -26.50 30.85
C THR A 224 -9.85 -26.44 31.30
N ASN A 225 -10.75 -26.71 30.36
CA ASN A 225 -12.16 -26.94 30.62
C ASN A 225 -12.31 -28.33 31.24
N GLU A 226 -12.19 -28.42 32.56
CA GLU A 226 -12.51 -29.64 33.31
C GLU A 226 -14.04 -29.79 33.36
N SER A 227 -14.57 -30.58 32.43
CA SER A 227 -15.93 -31.08 32.47
C SER A 227 -15.93 -32.61 32.45
N LYS A 228 -16.08 -33.15 33.68
CA LYS A 228 -17.05 -34.19 34.07
C LYS A 228 -16.74 -35.67 33.77
N GLY A 229 -16.80 -36.48 34.84
CA GLY A 229 -17.03 -37.93 34.88
C GLY A 229 -15.96 -38.66 35.71
N GLN A 230 -16.18 -39.63 36.58
CA GLN A 230 -17.34 -40.37 37.11
C GLN A 230 -16.73 -41.41 38.09
N ALA A 231 -17.54 -41.97 39.01
CA ALA A 231 -17.24 -43.06 39.97
C ALA A 231 -16.39 -42.64 41.18
N GLU A 232 -16.79 -42.84 42.44
CA GLU A 232 -17.45 -43.99 43.09
C GLU A 232 -18.43 -43.56 44.17
#